data_AF-A0A971LJ96-F1
#
_entry.id   AF-A0A971LJ96-F1
#
_cell.length_a   1.000
_cell.length_b   1.000
_cell.length_c   1.000
_cell.angle_alpha   90.00
_cell.angle_beta   90.00
_cell.angle_gamma   90.00
#
_symmetry.space_group_name_H-M   'P 1'
#
loop_
_entity.id
_entity.type
_entity.pdbx_description
1 polymer ?
#
loop_
_entity_poly.entity_id
_entity_poly.type
_entity_poly.pdbx_seq_one_letter_code
_entity_poly.pdbx_strand_id
1 'polypeptide(L)'
;MNRTLIAKELRELRWKLLVGFLALLGAALLMILMYEKIQLVLPEDTSQLPPFVTPEMLESLGDYTAAMWSNFNDKNIPQIGTLLAIVLGIGLLAPEIESGTITLLLTNGVCRKRVFWIKTTLAVVTLIVLPMVVTVLIGPFSRAFGYSLRHLRQIPATLVASLGLAFVMAVSRFISLLVKERIWSGIACAILFGLWSVLG
;
A
#
# COMPACT_ATOMS: atom_id res chain seq x y z
N MET A 1 -5.01 -29.16 11.06
CA MET A 1 -4.56 -28.97 9.67
C MET A 1 -4.48 -27.51 9.18
N ASN A 2 -5.21 -26.52 9.74
CA ASN A 2 -5.15 -25.12 9.22
C ASN A 2 -3.91 -24.31 9.67
N ARG A 3 -3.35 -24.58 10.87
CA ARG A 3 -2.26 -23.78 11.44
C ARG A 3 -0.96 -23.87 10.64
N THR A 4 -0.65 -25.04 10.10
CA THR A 4 0.56 -25.28 9.29
C THR A 4 0.52 -24.53 7.95
N LEU A 5 -0.64 -24.49 7.28
CA LEU A 5 -0.79 -23.72 6.04
C LEU A 5 -0.67 -22.21 6.31
N ILE A 6 -1.34 -21.70 7.34
CA ILE A 6 -1.26 -20.27 7.72
C ILE A 6 0.18 -19.88 8.08
N ALA A 7 0.88 -20.72 8.86
CA ALA A 7 2.27 -20.46 9.24
C ALA A 7 3.23 -20.47 8.03
N LYS A 8 2.97 -21.31 7.03
CA LYS A 8 3.73 -21.31 5.77
C LYS A 8 3.51 -20.01 5.02
N GLU A 9 2.26 -19.61 4.79
CA GLU A 9 1.92 -18.37 4.08
C GLU A 9 2.49 -17.13 4.79
N LEU A 10 2.39 -17.06 6.12
CA LEU A 10 3.00 -15.98 6.91
C LEU A 10 4.52 -15.90 6.72
N ARG A 11 5.20 -17.05 6.62
CA ARG A 11 6.64 -17.10 6.39
C ARG A 11 7.02 -16.60 5.00
N GLU A 12 6.20 -16.85 3.99
CA GLU A 12 6.40 -16.32 2.64
C GLU A 12 6.07 -14.83 2.55
N LEU A 13 5.06 -14.37 3.30
CA LEU A 13 4.68 -12.97 3.40
C LEU A 13 5.67 -12.12 4.20
N ARG A 14 6.44 -12.72 5.13
CA ARG A 14 7.31 -11.98 6.08
C ARG A 14 8.19 -10.94 5.42
N TRP A 15 8.81 -11.27 4.29
CA TRP A 15 9.73 -10.37 3.61
C TRP A 15 9.00 -9.28 2.84
N LYS A 16 7.86 -9.62 2.22
CA LYS A 16 6.99 -8.63 1.54
C LYS A 16 6.43 -7.62 2.55
N LEU A 17 6.02 -8.12 3.72
CA LEU A 17 5.58 -7.33 4.86
C LEU A 17 6.70 -6.43 5.38
N LEU A 18 7.89 -6.98 5.61
CA LEU A 18 9.03 -6.21 6.11
C LEU A 18 9.41 -5.08 5.15
N VAL A 19 9.56 -5.39 3.85
CA VAL A 19 9.92 -4.40 2.82
C VAL A 19 8.82 -3.34 2.68
N GLY A 20 7.54 -3.75 2.61
CA GLY A 20 6.43 -2.81 2.52
C GLY A 20 6.31 -1.91 3.75
N PHE A 21 6.53 -2.47 4.95
CA PHE A 21 6.52 -1.74 6.20
C PHE A 21 7.65 -0.71 6.25
N LEU A 22 8.88 -1.12 5.95
CA LEU A 22 10.04 -0.22 5.95
C LEU A 22 9.89 0.89 4.90
N ALA A 23 9.36 0.57 3.71
CA ALA A 23 9.11 1.56 2.66
C ALA A 23 8.08 2.61 3.10
N LEU A 24 6.93 2.18 3.64
CA LEU A 24 5.88 3.10 4.11
C LEU A 24 6.34 3.90 5.35
N LEU A 25 7.00 3.26 6.30
CA LEU A 25 7.54 3.95 7.48
C LEU A 25 8.63 4.95 7.08
N GLY A 26 9.53 4.57 6.18
CA GLY A 26 10.57 5.45 5.66
C GLY A 26 9.98 6.67 4.94
N ALA A 27 8.97 6.46 4.08
CA ALA A 27 8.26 7.55 3.41
C ALA A 27 7.57 8.48 4.44
N ALA A 28 6.92 7.91 5.45
CA ALA A 28 6.30 8.67 6.53
C ALA A 28 7.32 9.52 7.29
N LEU A 29 8.42 8.92 7.78
CA LEU A 29 9.46 9.62 8.52
C LEU A 29 10.12 10.72 7.67
N LEU A 30 10.38 10.45 6.40
CA LEU A 30 10.94 11.43 5.49
C LEU A 30 10.02 12.65 5.34
N MET A 31 8.70 12.46 5.31
CA MET A 31 7.77 13.59 5.31
C MET A 31 7.79 14.39 6.61
N ILE A 32 7.88 13.73 7.77
CA ILE A 32 8.00 14.43 9.07
C ILE A 32 9.25 15.31 9.07
N LEU A 33 10.39 14.77 8.61
CA LEU A 33 11.66 15.49 8.55
C LEU A 33 11.69 16.61 7.51
N MET A 34 10.99 16.43 6.38
CA MET A 34 10.95 17.43 5.31
C MET A 34 9.93 18.53 5.56
N TYR A 35 8.94 18.32 6.43
CA TYR A 35 7.88 19.30 6.66
C TYR A 35 8.41 20.67 7.05
N GLU A 36 9.35 20.74 8.00
CA GLU A 36 9.97 21.99 8.44
C GLU A 36 10.71 22.70 7.29
N LYS A 37 11.43 21.93 6.46
CA LYS A 37 12.14 22.48 5.30
C LYS A 37 11.19 23.01 4.23
N ILE A 38 10.03 22.37 4.08
CA ILE A 38 8.99 22.82 3.16
C ILE A 38 8.40 24.15 3.68
N GLN A 39 8.14 24.27 4.98
CA GLN A 39 7.66 25.53 5.60
C GLN A 39 8.63 26.69 5.39
N LEU A 40 9.94 26.46 5.46
CA LEU A 40 10.95 27.50 5.24
C LEU A 40 11.03 28.01 3.79
N VAL A 41 10.56 27.21 2.82
CA VAL A 41 10.61 27.53 1.39
C VAL A 41 9.26 28.04 0.88
N LEU A 42 8.19 27.91 1.67
CA LEU A 42 6.87 28.42 1.34
C LEU A 42 6.89 29.96 1.36
N PRO A 43 6.58 30.63 0.24
CA PRO A 43 6.51 32.09 0.21
C PRO A 43 5.33 32.58 1.06
N GLU A 44 5.56 33.65 1.83
CA GLU A 44 4.51 34.30 2.63
C GLU A 44 3.43 34.95 1.74
N ASP A 45 3.78 35.25 0.49
CA ASP A 45 2.92 35.94 -0.46
C ASP A 45 2.57 35.03 -1.66
N THR A 46 1.28 34.77 -1.84
CA THR A 46 0.76 33.88 -2.89
C THR A 46 0.91 34.45 -4.30
N SER A 47 1.20 35.75 -4.41
CA SER A 47 1.42 36.46 -5.67
C SER A 47 2.70 36.03 -6.42
N GLN A 48 3.65 35.37 -5.73
CA GLN A 48 4.92 34.90 -6.31
C GLN A 48 4.87 33.44 -6.76
N LEU A 49 3.72 32.78 -6.63
CA LEU A 49 3.59 31.36 -6.93
C LEU A 49 3.43 31.10 -8.43
N PRO A 50 3.97 29.98 -8.93
CA PRO A 50 3.68 29.52 -10.26
C PRO A 50 2.17 29.30 -10.46
N PRO A 51 1.63 29.50 -11.68
CA PRO A 51 0.19 29.43 -11.95
C PRO A 51 -0.43 28.04 -11.72
N PHE A 52 0.37 27.00 -11.51
CA PHE A 52 -0.08 25.65 -11.19
C PHE A 52 -0.29 25.41 -9.69
N VAL A 53 0.09 26.34 -8.82
CA VAL A 53 -0.09 26.22 -7.36
C VAL A 53 -1.34 26.99 -6.96
N THR A 54 -2.40 26.28 -6.57
CA THR A 54 -3.61 26.92 -6.07
C THR A 54 -3.43 27.37 -4.61
N PRO A 55 -4.13 28.43 -4.17
CA PRO A 55 -4.10 28.88 -2.77
C PRO A 55 -4.46 27.76 -1.77
N GLU A 56 -5.39 26.88 -2.14
CA GLU A 56 -5.79 25.70 -1.35
C GLU A 56 -4.63 24.71 -1.14
N MET A 57 -3.72 24.57 -2.12
CA MET A 57 -2.53 23.73 -1.97
C MET A 57 -1.56 24.30 -0.94
N LEU A 58 -1.42 25.64 -0.84
CA LEU A 58 -0.59 26.25 0.20
C LEU A 58 -1.21 26.10 1.58
N GLU A 59 -2.51 26.31 1.70
CA GLU A 59 -3.20 26.17 2.99
C GLU A 59 -3.09 24.74 3.52
N SER A 60 -3.20 23.75 2.61
CA SER A 60 -2.97 22.33 2.93
C SER A 60 -1.54 22.02 3.35
N LEU A 61 -0.54 22.73 2.79
CA LEU A 61 0.85 22.60 3.23
C LEU A 61 1.08 23.28 4.58
N GLY A 62 0.38 24.37 4.88
CA GLY A 62 0.45 25.11 6.15
C GLY A 62 -0.01 24.30 7.37
N ASP A 63 -1.04 23.46 7.23
CA ASP A 63 -1.46 22.53 8.29
C ASP A 63 -0.74 21.19 8.18
N TYR A 64 0.08 20.84 9.19
CA TYR A 64 0.79 19.56 9.26
C TYR A 64 -0.13 18.34 9.07
N THR A 65 -1.35 18.39 9.63
CA THR A 65 -2.31 17.27 9.48
C THR A 65 -2.77 17.13 8.03
N ALA A 66 -3.03 18.25 7.34
CA ALA A 66 -3.43 18.26 5.94
C ALA A 66 -2.27 17.87 5.01
N ALA A 67 -1.07 18.38 5.27
CA ALA A 67 0.14 18.02 4.54
C ALA A 67 0.47 16.53 4.67
N MET A 68 0.36 15.98 5.88
CA MET A 68 0.55 14.55 6.12
C MET A 68 -0.59 13.72 5.52
N TRP A 69 -1.81 14.25 5.49
CA TRP A 69 -2.94 13.57 4.87
C TRP A 69 -2.72 13.42 3.36
N SER A 70 -2.46 14.53 2.67
CA SER A 70 -2.26 14.55 1.22
C SER A 70 -1.06 13.72 0.79
N ASN A 71 0.09 13.86 1.47
CA ASN A 71 1.28 13.14 1.02
C ASN A 71 1.31 11.67 1.48
N PHE A 72 0.78 11.34 2.66
CA PHE A 72 0.77 9.95 3.11
C PHE A 72 -0.41 9.15 2.57
N ASN A 73 -1.65 9.66 2.69
CA ASN A 73 -2.85 8.91 2.33
C ASN A 73 -3.19 9.00 0.84
N ASP A 74 -2.97 10.14 0.19
CA ASP A 74 -3.31 10.26 -1.23
C ASP A 74 -2.18 9.83 -2.16
N LYS A 75 -0.92 9.92 -1.72
CA LYS A 75 0.24 9.60 -2.56
C LYS A 75 0.96 8.33 -2.13
N ASN A 76 1.56 8.31 -0.94
CA ASN A 76 2.47 7.23 -0.55
C ASN A 76 1.76 5.88 -0.32
N ILE A 77 0.62 5.86 0.37
CA ILE A 77 -0.16 4.64 0.57
C ILE A 77 -0.62 4.08 -0.79
N PRO A 78 -1.24 4.85 -1.70
CA PRO A 78 -1.61 4.36 -3.02
C PRO A 78 -0.42 3.91 -3.84
N GLN A 79 0.69 4.65 -3.89
CA GLN A 79 1.84 4.28 -4.72
C GLN A 79 2.55 3.00 -4.21
N ILE A 80 3.00 3.01 -2.95
CA ILE A 80 3.74 1.88 -2.37
C ILE A 80 2.78 0.70 -2.15
N GLY A 81 1.56 0.99 -1.70
CA GLY A 81 0.53 -0.01 -1.46
C GLY A 81 0.05 -0.68 -2.75
N THR A 82 -0.03 0.03 -3.88
CA THR A 82 -0.39 -0.57 -5.17
C THR A 82 0.68 -1.56 -5.62
N LEU A 83 1.96 -1.20 -5.52
CA LEU A 83 3.05 -2.13 -5.81
C LEU A 83 2.98 -3.37 -4.91
N LEU A 84 2.74 -3.19 -3.61
CA LEU A 84 2.58 -4.29 -2.68
C LEU A 84 1.36 -5.15 -3.04
N ALA A 85 0.23 -4.54 -3.38
CA ALA A 85 -1.00 -5.21 -3.78
C ALA A 85 -0.83 -6.03 -5.07
N ILE A 86 -0.07 -5.51 -6.04
CA ILE A 86 0.31 -6.25 -7.25
C ILE A 86 1.18 -7.45 -6.89
N VAL A 87 2.25 -7.25 -6.12
CA VAL A 87 3.19 -8.33 -5.71
C VAL A 87 2.49 -9.43 -4.91
N LEU A 88 1.52 -9.05 -4.06
CA LEU A 88 0.68 -9.99 -3.34
C LEU A 88 -0.30 -10.68 -4.28
N GLY A 89 -1.00 -9.94 -5.14
CA GLY A 89 -1.99 -10.48 -6.09
C GLY A 89 -1.39 -11.52 -7.04
N ILE A 90 -0.25 -11.21 -7.66
CA ILE A 90 0.44 -12.14 -8.58
C ILE A 90 1.06 -13.33 -7.81
N GLY A 91 1.52 -13.11 -6.58
CA GLY A 91 2.05 -14.15 -5.70
C GLY A 91 1.02 -15.18 -5.24
N LEU A 92 -0.27 -14.87 -5.47
CA LEU A 92 -1.44 -15.72 -5.27
C LEU A 92 -1.29 -17.12 -5.88
N LEU A 93 -1.10 -17.11 -7.20
CA LEU A 93 -1.40 -18.23 -8.08
C LEU A 93 -0.28 -18.49 -9.08
N ALA A 94 0.34 -17.44 -9.64
CA ALA A 94 1.40 -17.60 -10.64
C ALA A 94 2.57 -18.48 -10.16
N PRO A 95 3.09 -18.35 -8.92
CA PRO A 95 4.17 -19.23 -8.45
C PRO A 95 3.77 -20.71 -8.35
N GLU A 96 2.51 -21.00 -8.04
CA GLU A 96 2.02 -22.39 -7.93
C GLU A 96 1.79 -23.02 -9.30
N ILE A 97 1.37 -22.21 -10.28
CA ILE A 97 1.25 -22.60 -11.68
C ILE A 97 2.66 -22.85 -12.27
N GLU A 98 3.59 -21.92 -12.04
CA GLU A 98 4.95 -21.95 -12.58
C GLU A 98 5.79 -23.09 -11.99
N SER A 99 5.69 -23.33 -10.68
CA SER A 99 6.42 -24.43 -10.01
C SER A 99 5.74 -25.79 -10.14
N GLY A 100 4.57 -25.89 -10.80
CA GLY A 100 3.79 -27.11 -10.91
C GLY A 100 3.29 -27.67 -9.57
N THR A 101 3.43 -26.92 -8.48
CA THR A 101 3.00 -27.36 -7.14
C THR A 101 1.50 -27.26 -6.94
N ILE A 102 0.77 -26.61 -7.86
CA ILE A 102 -0.69 -26.61 -7.86
C ILE A 102 -1.22 -28.04 -7.89
N THR A 103 -0.68 -28.93 -8.72
CA THR A 103 -1.16 -30.33 -8.79
C THR A 103 -0.89 -31.11 -7.51
N LEU A 104 0.22 -30.83 -6.81
CA LEU A 104 0.53 -31.38 -5.48
C LEU A 104 -0.41 -30.89 -4.38
N LEU A 105 -0.82 -29.61 -4.43
CA LEU A 105 -1.84 -29.08 -3.52
C LEU A 105 -3.23 -29.68 -3.82
N LEU A 106 -3.48 -30.03 -5.08
CA LEU A 106 -4.71 -30.63 -5.56
C LEU A 106 -4.85 -32.12 -5.22
N THR A 107 -3.75 -32.87 -5.18
CA THR A 107 -3.75 -34.32 -4.87
C THR A 107 -3.70 -34.61 -3.37
N ASN A 108 -3.17 -33.71 -2.54
CA ASN A 108 -3.05 -33.89 -1.07
C ASN A 108 -4.38 -33.69 -0.29
N GLY A 109 -5.55 -33.77 -0.94
CA GLY A 109 -6.84 -33.76 -0.25
C GLY A 109 -7.25 -32.42 0.39
N VAL A 110 -6.55 -31.32 0.10
CA VAL A 110 -6.91 -29.99 0.61
C VAL A 110 -7.92 -29.33 -0.34
N CYS A 111 -9.04 -28.85 0.21
CA CYS A 111 -10.08 -28.18 -0.59
C CYS A 111 -9.54 -26.91 -1.28
N ARG A 112 -9.65 -26.84 -2.63
CA ARG A 112 -9.21 -25.70 -3.46
C ARG A 112 -9.72 -24.35 -2.96
N LYS A 113 -11.01 -24.31 -2.61
CA LYS A 113 -11.68 -23.11 -2.09
C LYS A 113 -11.02 -22.63 -0.80
N ARG A 114 -10.60 -23.56 0.09
CA ARG A 114 -9.98 -23.21 1.37
C ARG A 114 -8.60 -22.56 1.18
N VAL A 115 -7.74 -23.13 0.34
CA VAL A 115 -6.41 -22.56 0.05
C VAL A 115 -6.56 -21.17 -0.55
N PHE A 116 -7.46 -21.04 -1.54
CA PHE A 116 -7.78 -19.76 -2.16
C PHE A 116 -8.21 -18.72 -1.12
N TRP A 117 -9.17 -19.04 -0.25
CA TRP A 117 -9.67 -18.10 0.75
C TRP A 117 -8.60 -17.70 1.76
N ILE A 118 -7.82 -18.65 2.31
CA ILE A 118 -6.78 -18.35 3.29
C ILE A 118 -5.74 -17.38 2.72
N LYS A 119 -5.27 -17.67 1.50
CA LYS A 119 -4.32 -16.80 0.78
C LYS A 119 -4.89 -15.40 0.57
N THR A 120 -6.11 -15.32 0.07
CA THR A 120 -6.79 -14.05 -0.20
C THR A 120 -6.97 -13.24 1.07
N THR A 121 -7.50 -13.86 2.13
CA THR A 121 -7.76 -13.19 3.41
C THR A 121 -6.46 -12.72 4.03
N LEU A 122 -5.38 -13.51 4.01
CA LEU A 122 -4.08 -13.08 4.52
C LEU A 122 -3.52 -11.89 3.74
N ALA A 123 -3.66 -11.87 2.41
CA ALA A 123 -3.23 -10.73 1.59
C ALA A 123 -4.06 -9.46 1.86
N VAL A 124 -5.39 -9.58 1.95
CA VAL A 124 -6.28 -8.45 2.28
C VAL A 124 -5.98 -7.90 3.67
N VAL A 125 -5.90 -8.78 4.67
CA VAL A 125 -5.56 -8.39 6.05
C VAL A 125 -4.20 -7.70 6.09
N THR A 126 -3.22 -8.21 5.34
CA THR A 126 -1.91 -7.58 5.20
C THR A 126 -2.01 -6.16 4.65
N LEU A 127 -2.76 -5.95 3.57
CA LEU A 127 -2.92 -4.64 2.93
C LEU A 127 -3.69 -3.62 3.78
N ILE A 128 -4.46 -4.08 4.77
CA ILE A 128 -5.18 -3.20 5.71
C ILE A 128 -4.34 -2.94 6.96
N VAL A 129 -3.82 -4.00 7.59
CA VAL A 129 -3.11 -3.88 8.86
C VAL A 129 -1.80 -3.11 8.69
N LEU A 130 -1.08 -3.33 7.60
CA LEU A 130 0.25 -2.74 7.42
C LEU A 130 0.19 -1.20 7.32
N PRO A 131 -0.64 -0.57 6.45
CA PRO A 131 -0.81 0.88 6.45
C PRO A 131 -1.35 1.41 7.79
N MET A 132 -2.30 0.71 8.41
CA MET A 132 -2.88 1.13 9.70
C MET A 132 -1.84 1.18 10.82
N VAL A 133 -0.95 0.18 10.90
CA VAL A 133 0.15 0.17 11.87
C VAL A 133 1.08 1.36 11.62
N VAL A 134 1.42 1.65 10.37
CA VAL A 134 2.27 2.82 10.04
C VAL A 134 1.56 4.12 10.42
N THR A 135 0.27 4.30 10.11
CA THR A 135 -0.50 5.49 10.50
C THR A 135 -0.54 5.70 12.01
N VAL A 136 -0.70 4.62 12.78
CA VAL A 136 -0.65 4.69 14.25
C VAL A 136 0.74 5.11 14.73
N LEU A 137 1.82 4.61 14.10
CA LEU A 137 3.20 4.98 14.42
C LEU A 137 3.55 6.42 14.05
N ILE A 138 2.95 6.99 13.00
CA ILE A 138 3.14 8.41 12.65
C ILE A 138 2.79 9.32 13.82
N GLY A 139 1.81 8.96 14.64
CA GLY A 139 1.40 9.73 15.81
C GLY A 139 2.51 10.04 16.82
N PRO A 140 3.09 9.03 17.48
CA PRO A 140 4.19 9.24 18.43
C PRO A 140 5.42 9.85 17.75
N PHE A 141 5.75 9.48 16.51
CA PHE A 141 6.86 10.11 15.80
C PHE A 141 6.62 11.60 15.57
N SER A 142 5.43 12.00 15.10
CA SER A 142 5.09 13.41 14.89
C SER A 142 5.22 14.21 16.18
N ARG A 143 4.76 13.65 17.31
CA ARG A 143 4.86 14.31 18.63
C ARG A 143 6.30 14.47 19.09
N ALA A 144 7.18 13.52 18.79
CA ALA A 144 8.60 13.62 19.12
C ALA A 144 9.29 14.79 18.39
N PHE A 145 8.78 15.20 17.23
CA PHE A 145 9.23 16.37 16.48
C PHE A 145 8.40 17.65 16.76
N GLY A 146 7.53 17.64 17.76
CA GLY A 146 6.73 18.80 18.15
C GLY A 146 5.45 19.03 17.33
N TYR A 147 5.09 18.12 16.42
CA TYR A 147 3.91 18.25 15.58
C TYR A 147 2.67 17.56 16.17
N SER A 148 1.52 18.22 16.09
CA SER A 148 0.22 17.64 16.47
C SER A 148 -0.48 17.05 15.25
N LEU A 149 -0.76 15.74 15.28
CA LEU A 149 -1.52 15.05 14.24
C LEU A 149 -2.94 14.74 14.72
N ARG A 150 -3.96 15.14 13.96
CA ARG A 150 -5.35 14.78 14.26
C ARG A 150 -5.65 13.34 13.80
N HIS A 151 -5.49 12.37 14.69
CA HIS A 151 -5.70 10.94 14.40
C HIS A 151 -7.08 10.61 13.82
N LEU A 152 -8.12 11.35 14.24
CA LEU A 152 -9.49 11.19 13.76
C LEU A 152 -9.65 11.45 12.25
N ARG A 153 -8.75 12.22 11.64
CA ARG A 153 -8.74 12.46 10.19
C ARG A 153 -7.92 11.40 9.45
N GLN A 154 -6.82 10.95 10.04
CA GLN A 154 -5.86 10.07 9.37
C GLN A 154 -6.27 8.61 9.34
N ILE A 155 -6.84 8.08 10.43
CA ILE A 155 -7.21 6.67 10.53
C ILE A 155 -8.32 6.29 9.52
N PRO A 156 -9.43 7.04 9.40
CA PRO A 156 -10.46 6.73 8.41
C PRO A 156 -9.94 6.82 6.98
N ALA A 157 -9.09 7.82 6.69
CA ALA A 157 -8.48 7.97 5.37
C ALA A 157 -7.57 6.79 5.02
N THR A 158 -6.73 6.34 5.95
CA THR A 158 -5.89 5.15 5.76
C THR A 158 -6.73 3.91 5.52
N LEU A 159 -7.86 3.75 6.24
CA LEU A 159 -8.75 2.62 6.04
C LEU A 159 -9.37 2.63 4.63
N VAL A 160 -9.86 3.78 4.17
CA VAL A 160 -10.41 3.94 2.81
C VAL A 160 -9.34 3.64 1.74
N ALA A 161 -8.14 4.21 1.89
CA ALA A 161 -7.02 3.95 0.98
C ALA A 161 -6.65 2.45 0.95
N SER A 162 -6.63 1.80 2.13
CA SER A 162 -6.35 0.37 2.25
C SER A 162 -7.40 -0.52 1.59
N LEU A 163 -8.68 -0.12 1.63
CA LEU A 163 -9.75 -0.80 0.90
C LEU A 163 -9.55 -0.68 -0.62
N GLY A 164 -9.08 0.47 -1.10
CA GLY A 164 -8.64 0.67 -2.48
C GLY A 164 -7.54 -0.32 -2.88
N LEU A 165 -6.55 -0.56 -2.00
CA LEU A 165 -5.49 -1.54 -2.26
C LEU A 165 -6.02 -2.98 -2.36
N ALA A 166 -7.06 -3.34 -1.61
CA ALA A 166 -7.69 -4.65 -1.73
C ALA A 166 -8.33 -4.86 -3.11
N PHE A 167 -8.90 -3.80 -3.70
CA PHE A 167 -9.40 -3.82 -5.08
C PHE A 167 -8.26 -4.02 -6.09
N VAL A 168 -7.17 -3.27 -5.96
CA VAL A 168 -5.96 -3.43 -6.79
C VAL A 168 -5.45 -4.87 -6.75
N MET A 169 -5.40 -5.48 -5.56
CA MET A 169 -4.99 -6.87 -5.37
C MET A 169 -5.93 -7.85 -6.08
N ALA A 170 -7.25 -7.64 -5.98
CA ALA A 170 -8.24 -8.50 -6.64
C ALA A 170 -8.08 -8.49 -8.17
N VAL A 171 -7.88 -7.31 -8.76
CA VAL A 171 -7.63 -7.16 -10.20
C VAL A 171 -6.29 -7.78 -10.59
N SER A 172 -5.22 -7.51 -9.83
CA SER A 172 -3.89 -8.08 -10.10
C SER A 172 -3.91 -9.61 -10.09
N ARG A 173 -4.67 -10.19 -9.17
CA ARG A 173 -4.90 -11.61 -9.10
C ARG A 173 -5.67 -12.12 -10.31
N PHE A 174 -6.72 -11.43 -10.76
CA PHE A 174 -7.46 -11.81 -11.96
C PHE A 174 -6.54 -11.84 -13.18
N ILE A 175 -5.65 -10.84 -13.33
CA ILE A 175 -4.65 -10.81 -14.42
C ILE A 175 -3.68 -11.99 -14.32
N SER A 176 -3.28 -12.39 -13.10
CA SER A 176 -2.41 -13.58 -12.90
C SER A 176 -3.06 -14.91 -13.30
N LEU A 177 -4.38 -14.96 -13.46
CA LEU A 177 -5.06 -16.13 -14.02
C LEU A 177 -4.98 -16.16 -15.54
N LEU A 178 -4.93 -14.99 -16.19
CA LEU A 178 -4.86 -14.86 -17.64
C LEU A 178 -3.42 -15.02 -18.14
N VAL A 179 -2.46 -14.45 -17.43
CA VAL A 179 -1.04 -14.49 -17.76
C VAL A 179 -0.32 -15.44 -16.81
N LYS A 180 0.03 -16.63 -17.32
CA LYS A 180 0.64 -17.70 -16.53
C LYS A 180 2.04 -17.36 -16.03
N GLU A 181 2.77 -16.52 -16.77
CA GLU A 181 4.11 -16.08 -16.41
C GLU A 181 4.05 -14.93 -15.39
N ARG A 182 4.71 -15.14 -14.24
CA ARG A 182 4.68 -14.22 -13.11
C ARG A 182 5.17 -12.81 -13.46
N ILE A 183 6.25 -12.72 -14.24
CA ILE A 183 6.87 -11.44 -14.61
C ILE A 183 5.94 -10.64 -15.52
N TRP A 184 5.41 -11.26 -16.59
CA TRP A 184 4.48 -10.60 -17.50
C TRP A 184 3.16 -10.22 -16.84
N SER A 185 2.66 -11.05 -15.92
CA SER A 185 1.48 -10.70 -15.12
C SER A 185 1.74 -9.44 -14.29
N GLY A 186 2.90 -9.33 -13.64
CA GLY A 186 3.30 -8.15 -12.90
C GLY A 186 3.43 -6.89 -13.77
N ILE A 187 4.07 -7.01 -14.94
CA ILE A 187 4.23 -5.92 -15.90
C ILE A 187 2.86 -5.46 -16.42
N ALA A 188 1.97 -6.37 -16.79
CA ALA A 188 0.63 -6.05 -17.25
C ALA A 188 -0.18 -5.30 -16.18
N CYS A 189 -0.08 -5.71 -14.92
CA CYS A 189 -0.71 -4.99 -13.81
C CYS A 189 -0.11 -3.58 -13.66
N ALA A 190 1.22 -3.45 -13.69
CA ALA A 190 1.89 -2.16 -13.55
C ALA A 190 1.49 -1.18 -14.66
N ILE A 191 1.38 -1.64 -15.90
CA ILE A 191 0.91 -0.83 -17.03
C ILE A 191 -0.55 -0.42 -16.81
N LEU A 192 -1.43 -1.35 -16.43
CA LEU A 192 -2.85 -1.07 -16.21
C LEU A 192 -3.05 0.00 -15.12
N PHE A 193 -2.42 -0.18 -13.95
CA PHE A 193 -2.54 0.77 -12.84
C PHE A 193 -1.79 2.07 -13.11
N GLY A 194 -0.69 2.04 -13.87
CA GLY A 194 0.00 3.24 -14.34
C GLY A 194 -0.88 4.09 -15.26
N LEU A 195 -1.55 3.47 -16.23
CA LEU A 195 -2.50 4.16 -17.11
C LEU A 195 -3.70 4.70 -16.33
N TRP A 196 -4.22 3.92 -15.37
CA TRP A 196 -5.32 4.40 -14.52
C TRP A 196 -4.91 5.63 -13.70
N SER A 197 -3.67 5.66 -13.17
CA SER A 197 -3.15 6.82 -12.44
C SER A 197 -2.95 8.08 -13.28
N VAL A 198 -2.88 7.97 -14.61
CA VAL A 198 -2.71 9.11 -15.53
C VAL A 198 -4.06 9.61 -16.05
N LEU A 199 -5.03 8.71 -16.21
CA LEU A 199 -6.34 9.00 -16.80
C LEU A 199 -7.42 9.36 -15.77
N GLY A 200 -7.24 9.00 -14.51
CA GLY A 200 -8.14 9.34 -13.40
C GLY A 200 -7.64 10.52 -12.59
#